data_AF-A0A972Q1N8-F1
#
_entry.id   AF-A0A972Q1N8-F1
#
_cell.length_a   1.000
_cell.length_b   1.000
_cell.length_c   1.000
_cell.angle_alpha   90.00
_cell.angle_beta   90.00
_cell.angle_gamma   90.00
#
_symmetry.space_group_name_H-M   'P 1'
#
loop_
_entity.id
_entity.type
_entity.pdbx_description
1 polymer ?
#
loop_
_entity_poly.entity_id
_entity_poly.type
_entity_poly.pdbx_seq_one_letter_code
_entity_poly.pdbx_strand_id
1 'polypeptide(L)'
;MSSKQKIQSLIDARDMEGLIRALRHPTNPETRAQAAKGLAILQDVSAAQSLIRSTLEDPDETVRKAASLALTELLGSQIAKNALDAFSLSSPDEHPWVTEQDPPITEAGTTDWRLEDIEGLIAVLTNEPSSELKLKAIRALRDVHNTHALDVLAMTALWDEDNRVQQAARETLEGFYGDELPTVLESFRLSEADQEEEEEEFEEDLNTLQGMEEPPSSSYHPLQRQNKTSLSPTIQEDDPARKFLLLLAILVILAGIFFLVISR
;
A
#
# COMPACT_ATOMS: atom_id res chain seq x y z
N MET A 1 -16.57 3.65 38.54
CA MET A 1 -17.04 3.11 37.25
C MET A 1 -16.13 1.94 36.88
N SER A 2 -16.65 0.78 36.48
CA SER A 2 -15.82 -0.35 36.04
C SER A 2 -15.17 -0.03 34.69
N SER A 3 -14.05 -0.68 34.33
CA SER A 3 -13.42 -0.50 33.02
C SER A 3 -14.40 -0.75 31.87
N LYS A 4 -15.26 -1.76 32.01
CA LYS A 4 -16.32 -2.07 31.03
C LYS A 4 -17.33 -0.94 30.87
N GLN A 5 -17.76 -0.33 31.97
CA GLN A 5 -18.65 0.84 31.91
C GLN A 5 -17.95 2.05 31.27
N LYS A 6 -16.64 2.22 31.51
CA LYS A 6 -15.85 3.27 30.87
C LYS A 6 -15.80 3.10 29.35
N ILE A 7 -15.45 1.92 28.87
CA ILE A 7 -15.42 1.65 27.43
C ILE A 7 -16.81 1.82 26.82
N GLN A 8 -17.86 1.33 27.48
CA GLN A 8 -19.22 1.52 26.99
C GLN A 8 -19.58 3.00 26.83
N SER A 9 -19.22 3.85 27.80
CA SER A 9 -19.47 5.30 27.69
C SER A 9 -18.73 5.95 26.51
N LEU A 10 -17.54 5.48 26.16
CA LEU A 10 -16.80 5.96 25.00
C LEU A 10 -17.47 5.52 23.69
N ILE A 11 -17.97 4.29 23.62
CA ILE A 11 -18.74 3.78 22.47
C ILE A 11 -20.03 4.59 22.30
N ASP A 12 -20.78 4.80 23.39
CA ASP A 12 -22.04 5.53 23.37
C ASP A 12 -21.84 7.00 22.94
N ALA A 13 -20.72 7.60 23.33
CA ALA A 13 -20.30 8.94 22.92
C ALA A 13 -19.69 8.98 21.50
N ARG A 14 -19.46 7.83 20.87
CA ARG A 14 -18.68 7.69 19.62
C ARG A 14 -17.29 8.34 19.72
N ASP A 15 -16.67 8.28 20.88
CA ASP A 15 -15.36 8.87 21.17
C ASP A 15 -14.23 7.97 20.64
N MET A 16 -13.90 8.14 19.35
CA MET A 16 -12.85 7.40 18.66
C MET A 16 -11.48 7.57 19.34
N GLU A 17 -11.12 8.81 19.68
CA GLU A 17 -9.82 9.12 20.29
C GLU A 17 -9.70 8.53 21.69
N GLY A 18 -10.78 8.59 22.48
CA GLY A 18 -10.86 7.93 23.78
C GLY A 18 -10.70 6.41 23.69
N LEU A 19 -11.29 5.77 22.67
CA LEU A 19 -11.14 4.33 22.43
C LEU A 19 -9.73 3.97 21.96
N ILE A 20 -9.11 4.75 21.06
CA ILE A 20 -7.71 4.55 20.64
C ILE A 20 -6.77 4.69 21.83
N ARG A 21 -6.96 5.70 22.68
CA ARG A 21 -6.20 5.85 23.93
C ARG A 21 -6.37 4.64 24.86
N ALA A 22 -7.61 4.17 25.03
CA ALA A 22 -7.87 2.98 25.84
C ALA A 22 -7.23 1.71 25.27
N LEU A 23 -7.12 1.59 23.94
CA LEU A 23 -6.49 0.45 23.26
C LEU A 23 -4.98 0.38 23.49
N ARG A 24 -4.31 1.49 23.75
CA ARG A 24 -2.84 1.56 23.92
C ARG A 24 -2.36 1.90 25.33
N HIS A 25 -3.26 2.23 26.26
CA HIS A 25 -2.88 2.53 27.63
C HIS A 25 -2.44 1.25 28.36
N PRO A 26 -1.42 1.28 29.26
CA PRO A 26 -0.97 0.12 30.06
C PRO A 26 -1.98 -0.34 31.15
N THR A 27 -3.27 -0.15 30.89
CA THR A 27 -4.36 -0.72 31.68
C THR A 27 -4.43 -2.25 31.55
N ASN A 28 -5.34 -2.86 32.31
CA ASN A 28 -5.68 -4.28 32.21
C ASN A 28 -5.97 -4.67 30.74
N PRO A 29 -5.37 -5.76 30.22
CA PRO A 29 -5.63 -6.28 28.87
C PRO A 29 -7.12 -6.37 28.49
N GLU A 30 -8.00 -6.72 29.42
CA GLU A 30 -9.45 -6.78 29.16
C GLU A 30 -10.01 -5.42 28.73
N THR A 31 -9.47 -4.31 29.26
CA THR A 31 -9.88 -2.95 28.89
C THR A 31 -9.46 -2.63 27.45
N ARG A 32 -8.23 -3.02 27.05
CA ARG A 32 -7.73 -2.82 25.68
C ARG A 32 -8.49 -3.68 24.68
N ALA A 33 -8.77 -4.94 25.02
CA ALA A 33 -9.58 -5.83 24.18
C ALA A 33 -11.01 -5.30 23.99
N GLN A 34 -11.62 -4.71 25.02
CA GLN A 34 -12.91 -4.04 24.91
C GLN A 34 -12.84 -2.78 24.06
N ALA A 35 -11.75 -2.01 24.15
CA ALA A 35 -11.54 -0.85 23.30
C ALA A 35 -11.44 -1.25 21.81
N ALA A 36 -10.70 -2.32 21.48
CA ALA A 36 -10.63 -2.86 20.12
C ALA A 36 -12.02 -3.20 19.56
N LYS A 37 -12.84 -3.91 20.35
CA LYS A 37 -14.24 -4.20 19.99
C LYS A 37 -15.07 -2.94 19.82
N GLY A 38 -14.86 -1.94 20.68
CA GLY A 38 -15.52 -0.64 20.57
C GLY A 38 -15.23 0.06 19.25
N LEU A 39 -13.97 0.04 18.80
CA LEU A 39 -13.58 0.61 17.51
C LEU A 39 -14.27 -0.10 16.33
N ALA A 40 -14.38 -1.43 16.35
CA ALA A 40 -15.15 -2.17 15.35
C ALA A 40 -16.64 -1.82 15.36
N ILE A 41 -17.24 -1.62 16.53
CA ILE A 41 -18.66 -1.19 16.65
C ILE A 41 -18.89 0.17 16.00
N LEU A 42 -17.93 1.09 16.09
CA LEU A 42 -18.05 2.41 15.48
C LEU A 42 -17.93 2.38 13.95
N GLN A 43 -17.39 1.30 13.37
CA GLN A 43 -17.27 1.06 11.92
C GLN A 43 -16.53 2.18 11.17
N ASP A 44 -15.61 2.85 11.86
CA ASP A 44 -14.80 3.93 11.32
C ASP A 44 -13.41 3.40 10.92
N VAL A 45 -13.12 3.46 9.62
CA VAL A 45 -11.88 2.91 9.04
C VAL A 45 -10.63 3.64 9.51
N SER A 46 -10.75 4.83 10.10
CA SER A 46 -9.62 5.55 10.72
C SER A 46 -9.00 4.78 11.90
N ALA A 47 -9.70 3.81 12.49
CA ALA A 47 -9.13 2.92 13.51
C ALA A 47 -8.17 1.85 12.97
N ALA A 48 -8.12 1.64 11.64
CA ALA A 48 -7.45 0.49 11.03
C ALA A 48 -5.98 0.36 11.48
N GLN A 49 -5.19 1.42 11.42
CA GLN A 49 -3.78 1.36 11.82
C GLN A 49 -3.60 1.10 13.32
N SER A 50 -4.42 1.70 14.18
CA SER A 50 -4.39 1.40 15.62
C SER A 50 -4.71 -0.07 15.90
N LEU A 51 -5.63 -0.67 15.14
CA LEU A 51 -5.96 -2.09 15.22
C LEU A 51 -4.85 -2.98 14.61
N ILE A 52 -4.18 -2.55 13.54
CA ILE A 52 -3.00 -3.22 12.96
C ILE A 52 -1.86 -3.25 13.98
N ARG A 53 -1.46 -2.09 14.52
CA ARG A 53 -0.43 -1.99 15.56
C ARG A 53 -0.80 -2.81 16.78
N SER A 54 -2.03 -2.74 17.26
CA SER A 54 -2.47 -3.58 18.39
C SER A 54 -2.48 -5.08 18.06
N THR A 55 -2.68 -5.48 16.81
CA THR A 55 -2.63 -6.88 16.39
C THR A 55 -1.20 -7.42 16.39
N LEU A 56 -0.23 -6.59 16.00
CA LEU A 56 1.17 -7.00 15.83
C LEU A 56 2.01 -6.79 17.09
N GLU A 57 1.74 -5.71 17.84
CA GLU A 57 2.65 -5.19 18.86
C GLU A 57 2.07 -5.27 20.29
N ASP A 58 0.77 -5.56 20.48
CA ASP A 58 0.23 -5.66 21.85
C ASP A 58 0.86 -6.84 22.60
N PRO A 59 1.35 -6.64 23.84
CA PRO A 59 2.00 -7.71 24.61
C PRO A 59 1.04 -8.86 24.97
N ASP A 60 -0.26 -8.60 25.07
CA ASP A 60 -1.27 -9.60 25.46
C ASP A 60 -1.91 -10.27 24.23
N GLU A 61 -1.88 -11.60 24.20
CA GLU A 61 -2.41 -12.38 23.09
C GLU A 61 -3.93 -12.22 22.90
N THR A 62 -4.68 -12.02 23.99
CA THR A 62 -6.13 -11.81 23.94
C THR A 62 -6.46 -10.49 23.26
N VAL A 63 -5.66 -9.46 23.53
CA VAL A 63 -5.80 -8.15 22.89
C VAL A 63 -5.42 -8.22 21.41
N ARG A 64 -4.31 -8.89 21.06
CA ARG A 64 -3.94 -9.10 19.64
C ARG A 64 -5.07 -9.78 18.86
N LYS A 65 -5.68 -10.83 19.43
CA LYS A 65 -6.83 -11.53 18.82
C LYS A 65 -8.05 -10.62 18.69
N ALA A 66 -8.38 -9.84 19.72
CA ALA A 66 -9.50 -8.91 19.67
C ALA A 66 -9.29 -7.81 18.61
N ALA A 67 -8.07 -7.27 18.51
CA ALA A 67 -7.71 -6.26 17.51
C ALA A 67 -7.76 -6.84 16.08
N SER A 68 -7.26 -8.07 15.88
CA SER A 68 -7.32 -8.75 14.59
C SER A 68 -8.77 -9.01 14.13
N LEU A 69 -9.64 -9.44 15.05
CA LEU A 69 -11.07 -9.61 14.78
C LEU A 69 -11.74 -8.27 14.45
N ALA A 70 -11.46 -7.24 15.24
CA ALA A 70 -11.98 -5.90 14.98
C ALA A 70 -11.54 -5.34 13.62
N LEU A 71 -10.27 -5.53 13.24
CA LEU A 71 -9.73 -5.16 11.94
C LEU A 71 -10.43 -5.93 10.81
N THR A 72 -10.64 -7.24 11.01
CA THR A 72 -11.36 -8.10 10.06
C THR A 72 -12.82 -7.68 9.91
N GLU A 73 -13.49 -7.29 10.98
CA GLU A 73 -14.86 -6.77 10.93
C GLU A 73 -14.94 -5.41 10.21
N LEU A 74 -13.90 -4.59 10.34
CA LEU A 74 -13.84 -3.25 9.76
C LEU A 74 -13.51 -3.26 8.26
N LEU A 75 -12.59 -4.12 7.85
CA LEU A 75 -12.01 -4.13 6.49
C LEU A 75 -12.34 -5.41 5.70
N GLY A 76 -12.80 -6.48 6.35
CA GLY A 76 -12.88 -7.81 5.76
C GLY A 76 -11.57 -8.59 5.89
N SER A 77 -11.67 -9.92 5.84
CA SER A 77 -10.56 -10.82 6.17
C SER A 77 -9.35 -10.69 5.24
N GLN A 78 -9.57 -10.47 3.95
CA GLN A 78 -8.48 -10.38 2.98
C GLN A 78 -7.71 -9.07 3.14
N ILE A 79 -8.42 -7.94 3.28
CA ILE A 79 -7.79 -6.62 3.45
C ILE A 79 -7.06 -6.56 4.79
N ALA A 80 -7.68 -7.03 5.86
CA ALA A 80 -7.04 -7.08 7.17
C ALA A 80 -5.71 -7.86 7.11
N LYS A 81 -5.68 -8.99 6.39
CA LYS A 81 -4.46 -9.76 6.18
C LYS A 81 -3.40 -8.99 5.38
N ASN A 82 -3.78 -8.43 4.23
CA ASN A 82 -2.84 -7.68 3.38
C ASN A 82 -2.25 -6.47 4.13
N ALA A 83 -3.08 -5.76 4.90
CA ALA A 83 -2.63 -4.61 5.70
C ALA A 83 -1.67 -5.04 6.82
N LEU A 84 -1.91 -6.18 7.46
CA LEU A 84 -0.98 -6.76 8.44
C LEU A 84 0.35 -7.20 7.79
N ASP A 85 0.29 -7.83 6.62
CA ASP A 85 1.48 -8.27 5.88
C ASP A 85 2.32 -7.05 5.44
N ALA A 86 1.68 -6.03 4.87
CA ALA A 86 2.33 -4.78 4.46
C ALA A 86 2.99 -4.06 5.65
N PHE A 87 2.27 -3.92 6.76
CA PHE A 87 2.81 -3.29 7.97
C PHE A 87 3.94 -4.11 8.62
N SER A 88 3.88 -5.45 8.51
CA SER A 88 4.97 -6.29 9.03
C SER A 88 6.26 -6.18 8.20
N LEU A 89 6.14 -5.72 6.94
CA LEU A 89 7.27 -5.46 6.04
C LEU A 89 7.81 -4.03 6.16
N SER A 90 7.02 -3.09 6.70
CA SER A 90 7.50 -1.76 7.03
C SER A 90 8.38 -1.81 8.29
N SER A 91 9.30 -0.85 8.43
CA SER A 91 10.15 -0.78 9.62
C SER A 91 9.27 -0.55 10.85
N PRO A 92 9.36 -1.37 11.91
CA PRO A 92 8.55 -1.18 13.11
C PRO A 92 8.85 0.19 13.73
N ASP A 93 7.83 0.89 14.24
CA ASP A 93 8.10 2.09 15.05
C ASP A 93 9.06 1.74 16.17
N GLU A 94 10.02 2.65 16.40
CA GLU A 94 10.88 2.57 17.59
C GLU A 94 10.09 2.84 18.89
N HIS A 95 8.86 3.35 18.79
CA HIS A 95 8.00 3.67 19.91
C HIS A 95 7.14 2.49 20.38
N PRO A 96 7.16 2.16 21.68
CA PRO A 96 6.30 1.11 22.22
C PRO A 96 4.81 1.38 21.97
N TRP A 97 4.10 0.39 21.43
CA TRP A 97 2.65 0.47 21.23
C TRP A 97 1.90 0.83 22.51
N VAL A 98 2.13 0.05 23.58
CA VAL A 98 1.52 0.29 24.88
C VAL A 98 2.31 1.34 25.65
N THR A 99 1.69 2.48 25.92
CA THR A 99 2.33 3.63 26.58
C THR A 99 1.35 4.40 27.48
N GLU A 100 1.84 4.96 28.59
CA GLU A 100 1.08 5.84 29.47
C GLU A 100 0.82 7.21 28.85
N GLN A 101 1.65 7.61 27.88
CA GLN A 101 1.49 8.88 27.20
C GLN A 101 0.37 8.76 26.18
N ASP A 102 -0.64 9.61 26.30
CA ASP A 102 -1.53 9.89 25.19
C ASP A 102 -0.65 10.25 23.97
N PRO A 103 -1.00 9.81 22.75
CA PRO A 103 -0.34 10.34 21.56
C PRO A 103 -0.33 11.87 21.69
N PRO A 104 0.74 12.57 21.26
CA PRO A 104 0.73 14.02 21.27
C PRO A 104 -0.59 14.47 20.65
N ILE A 105 -1.37 15.25 21.40
CA ILE A 105 -2.63 15.83 20.92
C ILE A 105 -2.21 16.76 19.78
N THR A 106 -2.17 16.25 18.56
CA THR A 106 -2.20 17.08 17.37
C THR A 106 -3.60 17.67 17.37
N GLU A 107 -3.70 18.95 17.75
CA GLU A 107 -4.95 19.71 17.71
C GLU A 107 -5.72 19.36 16.43
N ALA A 108 -6.97 18.97 16.58
CA ALA A 108 -7.88 18.72 15.49
C ALA A 108 -7.83 19.91 14.50
N GLY A 109 -7.21 19.71 13.34
CA GLY A 109 -7.01 20.77 12.34
C GLY A 109 -5.93 20.49 11.30
N THR A 110 -4.92 19.68 11.63
CA THR A 110 -3.97 19.14 10.65
C THR A 110 -3.74 17.69 11.03
N THR A 111 -4.45 16.79 10.36
CA THR A 111 -4.20 15.36 10.48
C THR A 111 -2.78 15.13 9.95
N ASP A 112 -1.82 15.01 10.85
CA ASP A 112 -0.47 14.58 10.53
C ASP A 112 -0.57 13.07 10.30
N TRP A 113 -1.13 12.71 9.14
CA TRP A 113 -1.30 11.34 8.71
C TRP A 113 0.08 10.69 8.69
N ARG A 114 0.26 9.62 9.46
CA ARG A 114 1.52 8.89 9.40
C ARG A 114 1.63 8.24 8.03
N LEU A 115 2.83 8.13 7.48
CA LEU A 115 3.04 7.53 6.16
C LEU A 115 2.37 6.15 6.05
N GLU A 116 2.39 5.38 7.13
CA GLU A 116 1.79 4.04 7.18
C GLU A 116 0.24 4.03 7.14
N ASP A 117 -0.42 5.10 7.62
CA ASP A 117 -1.90 5.24 7.52
C ASP A 117 -2.31 5.44 6.06
N ILE A 118 -1.50 6.20 5.33
CA ILE A 118 -1.74 6.56 3.95
C ILE A 118 -1.57 5.32 3.05
N GLU A 119 -0.52 4.53 3.28
CA GLU A 119 -0.27 3.29 2.54
C GLU A 119 -1.43 2.28 2.70
N GLY A 120 -1.99 2.14 3.91
CA GLY A 120 -3.15 1.28 4.13
C GLY A 120 -4.39 1.72 3.33
N LEU A 121 -4.63 3.03 3.24
CA LEU A 121 -5.73 3.60 2.45
C LEU A 121 -5.48 3.46 0.95
N ILE A 122 -4.24 3.65 0.49
CA ILE A 122 -3.82 3.42 -0.89
C ILE A 122 -4.05 1.95 -1.29
N ALA A 123 -3.69 1.01 -0.43
CA ALA A 123 -3.90 -0.41 -0.69
C ALA A 123 -5.40 -0.76 -0.87
N VAL A 124 -6.29 -0.08 -0.14
CA VAL A 124 -7.74 -0.22 -0.32
C VAL A 124 -8.17 0.33 -1.68
N LEU A 125 -7.64 1.47 -2.14
CA LEU A 125 -8.02 2.01 -3.45
C LEU A 125 -7.58 1.11 -4.61
N THR A 126 -6.37 0.56 -4.53
CA THR A 126 -5.74 -0.16 -5.65
C THR A 126 -6.16 -1.64 -5.75
N ASN A 127 -6.47 -2.29 -4.63
CA ASN A 127 -6.64 -3.75 -4.61
C ASN A 127 -8.06 -4.23 -4.24
N GLU A 128 -8.96 -3.35 -3.80
CA GLU A 128 -10.28 -3.76 -3.28
C GLU A 128 -11.36 -3.67 -4.37
N PRO A 129 -12.12 -4.74 -4.69
CA PRO A 129 -13.23 -4.64 -5.64
C PRO A 129 -14.47 -3.92 -5.07
N SER A 130 -14.64 -3.81 -3.75
CA SER A 130 -15.79 -3.14 -3.13
C SER A 130 -15.75 -1.62 -3.30
N SER A 131 -16.64 -1.10 -4.13
CA SER A 131 -16.86 0.34 -4.29
C SER A 131 -17.14 1.06 -2.98
N GLU A 132 -17.81 0.42 -2.01
CA GLU A 132 -18.10 1.06 -0.72
C GLU A 132 -16.84 1.30 0.11
N LEU A 133 -15.88 0.37 0.06
CA LEU A 133 -14.62 0.51 0.78
C LEU A 133 -13.71 1.54 0.11
N LYS A 134 -13.65 1.55 -1.23
CA LYS A 134 -12.99 2.63 -1.98
C LYS A 134 -13.55 4.00 -1.63
N LEU A 135 -14.88 4.15 -1.59
CA LEU A 135 -15.53 5.41 -1.19
C LEU A 135 -15.17 5.84 0.23
N LYS A 136 -15.02 4.90 1.17
CA LYS A 136 -14.57 5.22 2.54
C LYS A 136 -13.10 5.64 2.57
N ALA A 137 -12.24 4.95 1.82
CA ALA A 137 -10.83 5.30 1.70
C ALA A 137 -10.63 6.69 1.06
N ILE A 138 -11.34 6.98 -0.04
CA ILE A 138 -11.33 8.31 -0.68
C ILE A 138 -11.73 9.40 0.32
N ARG A 139 -12.81 9.18 1.09
CA ARG A 139 -13.23 10.15 2.11
C ARG A 139 -12.19 10.37 3.20
N ALA A 140 -11.48 9.31 3.60
CA ALA A 140 -10.39 9.42 4.58
C ALA A 140 -9.19 10.19 4.00
N LEU A 141 -8.89 10.02 2.70
CA LEU A 141 -7.80 10.71 2.02
C LEU A 141 -8.07 12.18 1.69
N ARG A 142 -9.28 12.70 1.96
CA ARG A 142 -9.68 14.06 1.56
C ARG A 142 -8.77 15.17 2.04
N ASP A 143 -8.17 14.99 3.21
CA ASP A 143 -7.29 15.99 3.84
C ASP A 143 -5.82 15.54 3.84
N VAL A 144 -5.49 14.45 3.12
CA VAL A 144 -4.14 13.86 3.02
C VAL A 144 -3.35 14.51 1.89
N HIS A 145 -2.33 15.29 2.24
CA HIS A 145 -1.43 15.92 1.28
C HIS A 145 -0.21 15.04 1.02
N ASN A 146 -0.42 13.88 0.39
CA ASN A 146 0.64 12.92 0.05
C ASN A 146 0.64 12.65 -1.45
N THR A 147 1.80 12.85 -2.10
CA THR A 147 1.95 12.71 -3.56
C THR A 147 1.48 11.35 -4.05
N HIS A 148 1.90 10.25 -3.41
CA HIS A 148 1.52 8.90 -3.83
C HIS A 148 0.00 8.68 -3.71
N ALA A 149 -0.63 9.15 -2.63
CA ALA A 149 -2.08 9.09 -2.48
C ALA A 149 -2.82 9.91 -3.53
N LEU A 150 -2.30 11.09 -3.88
CA LEU A 150 -2.88 11.95 -4.92
C LEU A 150 -2.76 11.33 -6.31
N ASP A 151 -1.63 10.66 -6.61
CA ASP A 151 -1.43 9.93 -7.87
C ASP A 151 -2.44 8.78 -7.97
N VAL A 152 -2.59 7.98 -6.91
CA VAL A 152 -3.56 6.87 -6.87
C VAL A 152 -4.99 7.38 -6.98
N LEU A 153 -5.33 8.52 -6.36
CA LEU A 153 -6.63 9.17 -6.53
C LEU A 153 -6.83 9.64 -7.98
N ALA A 154 -5.80 10.15 -8.66
CA ALA A 154 -5.88 10.54 -10.07
C ALA A 154 -6.14 9.33 -10.97
N MET A 155 -5.44 8.22 -10.73
CA MET A 155 -5.71 6.96 -11.44
C MET A 155 -7.13 6.47 -11.19
N THR A 156 -7.58 6.52 -9.94
CA THR A 156 -8.95 6.13 -9.54
C THR A 156 -10.00 7.02 -10.22
N ALA A 157 -9.76 8.33 -10.31
CA ALA A 157 -10.69 9.27 -10.95
C ALA A 157 -10.83 9.04 -12.46
N LEU A 158 -9.78 8.53 -13.11
CA LEU A 158 -9.73 8.31 -14.56
C LEU A 158 -10.25 6.93 -14.97
N TRP A 159 -9.93 5.89 -14.19
CA TRP A 159 -10.04 4.50 -14.66
C TRP A 159 -10.81 3.56 -13.73
N ASP A 160 -11.30 4.00 -12.57
CA ASP A 160 -12.08 3.10 -11.70
C ASP A 160 -13.37 2.62 -12.40
N GLU A 161 -13.75 1.36 -12.25
CA GLU A 161 -14.93 0.81 -12.92
C GLU A 161 -16.25 1.38 -12.39
N ASP A 162 -16.30 1.83 -11.13
CA ASP A 162 -17.50 2.38 -10.52
C ASP A 162 -17.52 3.92 -10.64
N ASN A 163 -18.48 4.44 -11.40
CA ASN A 163 -18.71 5.87 -11.59
C ASN A 163 -18.81 6.67 -10.28
N ARG A 164 -19.30 6.06 -9.19
CA ARG A 164 -19.39 6.72 -7.87
C ARG A 164 -18.00 6.90 -7.26
N VAL A 165 -17.13 5.92 -7.45
CA VAL A 165 -15.76 5.95 -6.95
C VAL A 165 -14.94 6.95 -7.77
N GLN A 166 -15.06 6.92 -9.11
CA GLN A 166 -14.45 7.92 -9.99
C GLN A 166 -14.83 9.35 -9.57
N GLN A 167 -16.13 9.62 -9.41
CA GLN A 167 -16.65 10.93 -9.05
C GLN A 167 -16.15 11.37 -7.66
N ALA A 168 -16.13 10.46 -6.67
CA ALA A 168 -15.63 10.79 -5.34
C ALA A 168 -14.13 11.10 -5.33
N ALA A 169 -13.33 10.36 -6.10
CA ALA A 169 -11.90 10.63 -6.25
C ALA A 169 -11.67 11.97 -6.93
N ARG A 170 -12.44 12.27 -7.99
CA ARG A 170 -12.41 13.56 -8.67
C ARG A 170 -12.77 14.72 -7.74
N GLU A 171 -13.88 14.64 -7.01
CA GLU A 171 -14.30 15.66 -6.03
C GLU A 171 -13.24 15.89 -4.95
N THR A 172 -12.57 14.82 -4.54
CA THR A 172 -11.46 14.91 -3.58
C THR A 172 -10.30 15.69 -4.18
N LEU A 173 -9.89 15.37 -5.41
CA LEU A 173 -8.82 16.07 -6.13
C LEU A 173 -9.18 17.51 -6.49
N GLU A 174 -10.44 17.83 -6.75
CA GLU A 174 -10.92 19.22 -6.93
C GLU A 174 -10.64 20.06 -5.69
N GLY A 175 -10.70 19.46 -4.50
CA GLY A 175 -10.31 20.11 -3.25
C GLY A 175 -8.82 20.49 -3.18
N PHE A 176 -7.94 19.71 -3.82
CA PHE A 176 -6.49 19.95 -3.83
C PHE A 176 -6.04 20.87 -4.98
N TYR A 177 -6.58 20.65 -6.18
CA TYR A 177 -6.10 21.27 -7.42
C TYR A 177 -7.04 22.34 -7.99
N GLY A 178 -8.30 22.39 -7.55
CA GLY A 178 -9.29 23.35 -8.05
C GLY A 178 -9.38 23.36 -9.58
N ASP A 179 -9.19 24.55 -10.16
CA ASP A 179 -9.30 24.77 -11.61
C ASP A 179 -8.19 24.07 -12.43
N GLU A 180 -7.09 23.65 -11.79
CA GLU A 180 -5.97 22.97 -12.45
C GLU A 180 -6.21 21.47 -12.64
N LEU A 181 -7.22 20.89 -11.97
CA LEU A 181 -7.49 19.47 -12.00
C LEU A 181 -7.59 18.87 -13.42
N PRO A 182 -8.30 19.50 -14.39
CA PRO A 182 -8.39 18.94 -15.74
C PRO A 182 -7.02 18.79 -16.41
N THR A 183 -6.10 19.72 -16.18
CA THR A 183 -4.74 19.66 -16.73
C THR A 183 -3.92 18.57 -16.05
N VAL A 184 -4.04 18.43 -14.73
CA VAL A 184 -3.39 17.35 -13.98
C VAL A 184 -3.85 15.99 -14.50
N LEU A 185 -5.17 15.75 -14.57
CA LEU A 185 -5.72 14.48 -15.06
C LEU A 185 -5.31 14.19 -16.52
N GLU A 186 -5.19 15.20 -17.36
CA GLU A 186 -4.71 15.01 -18.73
C GLU A 186 -3.24 14.58 -18.77
N SER A 187 -2.38 15.10 -17.90
CA SER A 187 -0.99 14.65 -17.83
C SER A 187 -0.86 13.18 -17.44
N PHE A 188 -1.72 12.67 -16.54
CA PHE A 188 -1.78 11.25 -16.20
C PHE A 188 -2.30 10.40 -17.35
N ARG A 189 -3.28 10.89 -18.12
CA ARG A 189 -3.74 10.18 -19.32
C ARG A 189 -2.64 10.03 -20.37
N LEU A 190 -1.87 11.10 -20.59
CA LEU A 190 -0.80 11.10 -21.58
C LEU A 190 0.37 10.22 -21.15
N SER A 191 0.75 10.24 -19.85
CA SER A 191 1.85 9.40 -19.36
C SER A 191 1.57 7.90 -19.49
N GLU A 192 0.32 7.46 -19.31
CA GLU A 192 -0.04 6.05 -19.50
C GLU A 192 -0.14 5.66 -20.98
N ALA A 193 -0.64 6.55 -21.83
CA ALA A 193 -0.71 6.29 -23.28
C ALA A 193 0.68 6.15 -23.92
N ASP A 194 1.64 7.00 -23.51
CA ASP A 194 3.02 6.93 -24.02
C ASP A 194 3.70 5.61 -23.59
N GLN A 195 3.40 5.10 -22.39
CA GLN A 195 3.92 3.80 -21.91
C GLN A 195 3.34 2.62 -22.70
N GLU A 196 2.04 2.65 -23.02
CA GLU A 196 1.40 1.61 -23.84
C GLU A 196 1.98 1.57 -25.26
N GLU A 197 2.24 2.74 -25.88
CA GLU A 197 2.84 2.81 -27.22
C GLU A 197 4.30 2.30 -27.25
N GLU A 198 5.10 2.60 -26.21
CA GLU A 198 6.48 2.08 -26.10
C GLU A 198 6.50 0.55 -25.89
N GLU A 199 5.57 0.00 -25.11
CA GLU A 199 5.45 -1.45 -24.91
C GLU A 199 5.03 -2.18 -26.18
N GLU A 200 4.07 -1.63 -26.95
CA GLU A 200 3.64 -2.21 -28.23
C GLU A 200 4.77 -2.16 -29.29
N GLU A 201 5.53 -1.07 -29.37
CA GLU A 201 6.68 -0.94 -30.29
C GLU A 201 7.78 -1.96 -29.93
N PHE A 202 8.05 -2.17 -28.64
CA PHE A 202 9.00 -3.18 -28.18
C PHE A 202 8.54 -4.62 -28.47
N GLU A 203 7.25 -4.94 -28.34
CA GLU A 203 6.72 -6.27 -28.67
C GLU A 203 6.74 -6.54 -30.18
N GLU A 204 6.50 -5.54 -31.01
CA GLU A 204 6.58 -5.66 -32.47
C GLU A 204 8.04 -5.87 -32.94
N ASP A 205 9.00 -5.15 -32.35
CA ASP A 205 10.44 -5.33 -32.60
C ASP A 205 10.94 -6.72 -32.15
N LEU A 206 10.46 -7.26 -31.03
CA LEU A 206 10.82 -8.61 -30.58
C LEU A 206 10.25 -9.70 -31.51
N ASN A 207 9.01 -9.53 -31.99
CA ASN A 207 8.40 -10.46 -32.94
C ASN A 207 9.09 -10.44 -34.31
N THR A 208 9.56 -9.28 -34.77
CA THR A 208 10.33 -9.18 -36.03
C THR A 208 11.74 -9.77 -35.92
N LEU A 209 12.38 -9.68 -34.75
CA LEU A 209 13.68 -10.32 -34.49
C LEU A 209 13.60 -11.85 -34.33
N GLN A 210 12.48 -12.39 -33.83
CA GLN A 210 12.29 -13.84 -33.70
C GLN A 210 11.96 -14.54 -35.03
N GLY A 211 11.60 -13.77 -36.07
CA GLY A 211 11.38 -14.24 -37.44
C GLY A 211 12.60 -14.19 -38.37
N MET A 212 13.74 -13.65 -37.91
CA MET A 212 14.96 -13.60 -38.72
C MET A 212 15.81 -14.86 -38.52
N GLU A 213 15.86 -15.73 -39.53
CA GLU A 213 16.86 -16.79 -39.63
C GLU A 213 18.29 -16.23 -39.44
N GLU A 214 19.11 -16.90 -38.61
CA GLU A 214 20.48 -16.49 -38.30
C GLU A 214 21.29 -16.12 -39.56
N PRO A 215 21.89 -14.91 -39.64
CA PRO A 215 22.82 -14.61 -40.71
C PRO A 215 24.13 -15.39 -40.50
N PRO A 216 24.77 -15.89 -41.57
CA PRO A 216 25.95 -16.73 -41.44
C PRO A 216 27.13 -15.94 -40.88
N SER A 217 27.85 -16.59 -39.99
CA SER A 217 29.08 -16.12 -39.33
C SER A 217 30.05 -15.46 -40.32
N SER A 218 30.27 -14.16 -40.17
CA SER A 218 31.32 -13.43 -40.89
C SER A 218 32.34 -12.83 -39.93
N SER A 219 33.61 -12.99 -40.32
CA SER A 219 34.82 -12.90 -39.51
C SER A 219 35.11 -11.52 -38.93
N TYR A 220 35.41 -11.45 -37.63
CA TYR A 220 36.04 -10.29 -37.00
C TYR A 220 37.58 -10.40 -37.05
N HIS A 221 38.23 -9.40 -37.64
CA HIS A 221 39.66 -9.11 -37.47
C HIS A 221 39.85 -7.98 -36.43
N PRO A 222 40.80 -8.08 -35.48
CA PRO A 222 40.93 -7.12 -34.40
C PRO A 222 41.89 -5.97 -34.75
N LEU A 223 41.48 -4.73 -34.50
CA LEU A 223 42.41 -3.59 -34.44
C LEU A 223 42.67 -3.19 -32.99
N GLN A 224 43.89 -3.48 -32.52
CA GLN A 224 44.47 -2.92 -31.31
C GLN A 224 44.92 -1.47 -31.55
N ARG A 225 44.48 -0.54 -30.71
CA ARG A 225 45.21 0.71 -30.45
C ARG A 225 45.17 1.11 -28.97
N GLN A 226 46.30 0.78 -28.35
CA GLN A 226 46.94 1.27 -27.12
C GLN A 226 46.25 2.30 -26.20
N ASN A 227 46.06 1.82 -24.96
CA ASN A 227 46.09 2.47 -23.65
C ASN A 227 46.63 3.92 -23.53
N LYS A 228 45.84 4.76 -22.85
CA LYS A 228 46.31 5.55 -21.70
C LYS A 228 45.28 5.49 -20.58
N THR A 229 45.72 4.98 -19.45
CA THR A 229 44.99 4.73 -18.20
C THR A 229 44.78 6.00 -17.38
N SER A 230 43.59 6.13 -16.81
CA SER A 230 43.39 6.62 -15.45
C SER A 230 42.25 5.81 -14.82
N LEU A 231 42.61 4.94 -13.88
CA LEU A 231 41.67 4.11 -13.12
C LEU A 231 40.84 4.97 -12.17
N SER A 232 39.54 4.68 -12.09
CA SER A 232 38.78 4.76 -10.85
C SER A 232 38.06 3.41 -10.69
N PRO A 233 38.02 2.81 -9.49
CA PRO A 233 37.36 1.52 -9.31
C PRO A 233 35.85 1.77 -9.21
N THR A 234 35.13 1.59 -10.31
CA THR A 234 33.68 1.45 -10.20
C THR A 234 33.42 0.09 -9.56
N ILE A 235 33.06 0.14 -8.29
CA ILE A 235 32.35 -0.91 -7.59
C ILE A 235 31.23 -1.38 -8.52
N GLN A 236 31.26 -2.66 -8.91
CA GLN A 236 30.10 -3.32 -9.48
C GLN A 236 29.02 -3.25 -8.39
N GLU A 237 28.10 -2.31 -8.53
CA GLU A 237 26.82 -2.39 -7.84
C GLU A 237 26.16 -3.69 -8.28
N ASP A 238 25.99 -4.57 -7.29
CA ASP A 238 25.21 -5.79 -7.41
C ASP A 238 23.76 -5.36 -7.66
N ASP A 239 23.37 -5.25 -8.93
CA ASP A 239 22.03 -4.87 -9.35
C ASP A 239 21.01 -5.91 -8.85
N PRO A 240 20.19 -5.57 -7.84
CA PRO A 240 19.24 -6.52 -7.25
C PRO A 240 18.13 -6.88 -8.24
N ALA A 241 17.83 -6.00 -9.21
CA ALA A 241 16.86 -6.28 -10.26
C ALA A 241 17.38 -7.36 -11.22
N ARG A 242 18.68 -7.35 -11.55
CA ARG A 242 19.28 -8.45 -12.34
C ARG A 242 19.24 -9.79 -11.62
N LYS A 243 19.49 -9.82 -10.31
CA LYS A 243 19.40 -11.06 -9.52
C LYS A 243 17.96 -11.55 -9.42
N PHE A 244 16.99 -10.65 -9.28
CA PHE A 244 15.57 -10.97 -9.28
C PHE A 244 15.10 -11.52 -10.63
N LEU A 245 15.50 -10.89 -11.73
CA LEU A 245 15.18 -11.33 -13.10
C LEU A 245 15.77 -12.71 -13.41
N LEU A 246 16.98 -13.00 -12.95
CA LEU A 246 17.58 -14.33 -13.09
C LEU A 246 16.82 -15.40 -12.29
N LEU A 247 16.35 -15.09 -11.08
CA LEU A 247 15.56 -16.01 -10.28
C LEU A 247 14.17 -16.27 -10.88
N LEU A 248 13.54 -15.22 -11.41
CA LEU A 248 12.26 -15.31 -12.12
C LEU A 248 12.39 -16.21 -13.36
N ALA A 249 13.44 -16.01 -14.17
CA ALA A 249 13.71 -16.81 -15.36
C ALA A 249 13.91 -18.30 -15.01
N ILE A 250 14.64 -18.61 -13.94
CA ILE A 250 14.82 -19.99 -13.47
C ILE A 250 13.48 -20.60 -13.04
N LEU A 251 12.63 -19.84 -12.35
CA LEU A 251 11.34 -20.32 -11.87
C LEU A 251 10.37 -20.64 -13.02
N VAL A 252 10.34 -19.81 -14.06
CA VAL A 252 9.53 -20.04 -15.28
C VAL A 252 10.00 -21.31 -16.00
N ILE A 253 11.32 -21.52 -16.12
CA ILE A 253 11.88 -22.72 -16.75
C ILE A 253 11.49 -23.98 -15.94
N LEU A 254 11.58 -23.93 -14.61
CA LEU A 254 11.18 -25.05 -13.76
C LEU A 254 9.68 -25.35 -13.84
N ALA A 255 8.84 -24.31 -13.89
CA ALA A 255 7.39 -24.46 -14.06
C ALA A 255 7.04 -25.11 -15.42
N GLY A 256 7.72 -24.71 -16.49
CA GLY A 256 7.56 -25.32 -17.82
C GLY A 256 7.96 -26.79 -17.86
N ILE A 257 9.09 -27.16 -17.25
CA ILE A 257 9.53 -28.55 -17.15
C ILE A 257 8.54 -29.37 -16.32
N PHE A 258 8.06 -28.85 -15.20
CA PHE A 258 7.08 -29.52 -14.34
C PHE A 258 5.74 -29.73 -15.06
N PHE A 259 5.26 -28.73 -15.80
CA PHE A 259 4.06 -28.83 -16.62
C PHE A 259 4.20 -29.91 -17.70
N LEU A 260 5.37 -30.00 -18.37
CA LEU A 260 5.67 -31.02 -19.37
C LEU A 260 5.74 -32.46 -18.81
N VAL A 261 6.15 -32.61 -17.55
CA VAL A 261 6.23 -33.91 -16.88
C VAL A 261 4.84 -34.37 -16.41
N ILE A 262 3.95 -33.46 -16.02
CA ILE A 262 2.58 -33.78 -15.58
C ILE A 262 1.61 -34.00 -16.75
N SER A 263 1.89 -33.39 -17.90
CA SER A 263 1.05 -33.50 -19.12
C SER A 263 1.37 -34.73 -19.99
N ARG A 264 2.14 -35.70 -19.47
CA ARG A 264 2.43 -36.99 -20.12
C ARG A 264 1.80 -38.18 -19.41
#